data_AF-A0A6V7IQH9-F1
#
_entry.id   AF-A0A6V7IQH9-F1
#
_cell.length_a   1.000
_cell.length_b   1.000
_cell.length_c   1.000
_cell.angle_alpha   90.00
_cell.angle_beta   90.00
_cell.angle_gamma   90.00
#
_symmetry.space_group_name_H-M   'P 1'
#
loop_
_entity.id
_entity.type
_entity.pdbx_description
1 polymer ?
#
loop_
_entity_poly.entity_id
_entity_poly.type
_entity_poly.pdbx_seq_one_letter_code
_entity_poly.pdbx_strand_id
1 'polypeptide(L)'
;VGKKREYAIGQMLRKRYNNFLGTIYSPSDVFARSTGYERTIMSLELVLAGIYPPHPDQQWESSLNWQPVVINLNNGEEDGLGLSSSPTCPR
;
A
#
# COMPACT_ATOMS: atom_id res chain seq x y z
N VAL A 1 16.16 -2.06 -7.73
CA VAL A 1 15.30 -1.47 -8.78
C VAL A 1 13.83 -1.52 -8.40
N GLY A 2 13.27 -2.70 -8.06
CA GLY A 2 11.86 -2.85 -7.68
C GLY A 2 11.38 -1.86 -6.61
N LYS A 3 12.10 -1.74 -5.49
CA LYS A 3 11.73 -0.80 -4.41
C LYS A 3 11.55 0.66 -4.87
N LYS A 4 12.48 1.16 -5.69
CA LYS A 4 12.40 2.52 -6.25
C LYS A 4 11.21 2.67 -7.20
N ARG A 5 10.86 1.62 -7.92
CA ARG A 5 9.73 1.60 -8.86
C ARG A 5 8.40 1.64 -8.12
N GLU A 6 8.23 0.83 -7.07
CA GLU A 6 7.01 0.84 -6.24
C GLU A 6 6.80 2.21 -5.57
N TYR A 7 7.86 2.79 -5.02
CA TYR A 7 7.80 4.14 -4.47
C TYR A 7 7.44 5.21 -5.53
N ALA A 8 7.97 5.08 -6.75
CA ALA A 8 7.62 5.98 -7.85
C ALA A 8 6.16 5.81 -8.32
N ILE A 9 5.64 4.59 -8.31
CA ILE A 9 4.22 4.30 -8.58
C ILE A 9 3.36 4.99 -7.52
N GLY A 10 3.71 4.90 -6.24
CA GLY A 10 3.01 5.59 -5.16
C GLY A 10 2.94 7.10 -5.38
N GLN A 11 4.07 7.74 -5.70
CA GLN A 11 4.12 9.17 -6.01
C GLN A 11 3.29 9.54 -7.25
N MET A 12 3.29 8.70 -8.28
CA MET A 12 2.47 8.90 -9.48
C MET A 12 0.98 8.84 -9.14
N LEU A 13 0.55 7.85 -8.35
CA LEU A 13 -0.82 7.71 -7.87
C LEU A 13 -1.24 8.91 -7.01
N ARG A 14 -0.35 9.38 -6.12
CA ARG A 14 -0.59 10.58 -5.33
C ARG A 14 -0.84 11.79 -6.21
N LYS A 15 0.00 12.03 -7.22
CA LYS A 15 -0.18 13.16 -8.15
C LYS A 15 -1.49 13.07 -8.91
N ARG A 16 -1.91 11.86 -9.31
CA ARG A 16 -3.15 11.64 -10.06
C ARG A 16 -4.40 11.84 -9.20
N TYR A 17 -4.39 11.37 -7.95
CA TYR A 17 -5.57 11.35 -7.07
C TYR A 17 -5.47 12.33 -5.90
N ASN A 18 -4.60 13.34 -5.98
CA ASN A 18 -4.35 14.27 -4.87
C ASN A 18 -5.64 14.94 -4.34
N ASN A 19 -6.54 15.32 -5.24
CA ASN A 19 -7.80 15.97 -4.87
C ASN A 19 -8.82 15.00 -4.26
N PHE A 20 -8.72 13.71 -4.57
CA PHE A 20 -9.63 12.67 -4.08
C PHE A 20 -9.20 12.13 -2.71
N LEU A 21 -7.89 11.90 -2.53
CA LEU A 21 -7.33 11.30 -1.31
C LEU A 21 -7.17 12.29 -0.14
N GLY A 22 -7.26 13.60 -0.39
CA GLY A 22 -7.01 14.62 0.63
C GLY A 22 -5.54 14.68 1.07
N THR A 23 -5.21 15.62 1.97
CA THR A 23 -3.84 15.82 2.48
C THR A 23 -3.50 14.96 3.70
N ILE A 24 -4.51 14.57 4.46
CA ILE A 24 -4.38 13.85 5.73
C ILE A 24 -4.79 12.40 5.48
N TYR A 25 -3.98 11.45 5.97
CA TYR A 25 -4.31 10.04 5.89
C TYR A 25 -5.37 9.68 6.92
N SER A 26 -6.43 8.99 6.48
CA SER A 26 -7.41 8.35 7.36
C SER A 26 -7.53 6.85 7.05
N PRO A 27 -7.48 5.95 8.06
CA PRO A 27 -7.68 4.51 7.86
C PRO A 27 -9.05 4.13 7.28
N SER A 28 -10.07 4.99 7.44
CA SER A 28 -11.41 4.77 6.87
C SER A 28 -11.46 4.94 5.35
N ASP A 29 -10.56 5.74 4.80
CA ASP A 29 -10.67 6.23 3.41
C ASP A 29 -9.88 5.36 2.44
N VAL A 30 -8.87 4.63 2.95
CA VAL A 30 -8.03 3.76 2.15
C VAL A 30 -7.89 2.39 2.79
N PHE A 31 -8.35 1.39 2.03
CA PHE A 31 -8.13 -0.01 2.32
C PHE A 31 -6.97 -0.55 1.50
N ALA A 32 -5.80 -0.73 2.13
CA ALA A 32 -4.64 -1.32 1.49
C ALA A 32 -4.60 -2.83 1.73
N ARG A 33 -4.46 -3.62 0.65
CA ARG A 33 -4.52 -5.08 0.68
C ARG A 33 -3.38 -5.70 -0.12
N SER A 34 -2.75 -6.74 0.42
CA SER A 34 -1.71 -7.52 -0.27
C SER A 34 -1.84 -9.02 0.02
N THR A 35 -1.19 -9.85 -0.80
CA THR A 35 -0.98 -11.26 -0.47
C THR A 35 0.11 -11.38 0.60
N GLY A 36 0.05 -12.45 1.40
CA GLY A 36 1.00 -12.71 2.49
C GLY A 36 2.45 -13.04 2.08
N TYR A 37 2.86 -12.76 0.84
CA TYR A 37 4.27 -12.94 0.45
C TYR A 37 5.08 -11.70 0.83
N GLU A 38 6.27 -11.90 1.41
CA GLU A 38 7.14 -10.79 1.83
C GLU A 38 7.40 -9.76 0.72
N ARG A 39 7.57 -10.22 -0.53
CA ARG A 39 7.79 -9.36 -1.69
C ARG A 39 6.62 -8.41 -1.97
N THR A 40 5.38 -8.87 -1.78
CA THR A 40 4.16 -8.10 -2.06
C THR A 40 3.80 -7.19 -0.90
N ILE A 41 4.16 -7.58 0.33
CA ILE A 41 4.08 -6.71 1.51
C ILE A 41 5.02 -5.52 1.36
N MET A 42 6.31 -5.80 1.12
CA MET A 42 7.32 -4.73 0.92
C MET A 42 6.97 -3.81 -0.26
N SER A 43 6.41 -4.36 -1.33
CA SER A 43 6.01 -3.55 -2.49
C SER A 43 4.85 -2.61 -2.12
N LEU A 44 3.84 -3.10 -1.42
CA LEU A 44 2.71 -2.30 -0.99
C LEU A 44 3.13 -1.19 -0.01
N GLU A 45 4.00 -1.50 0.96
CA GLU A 45 4.53 -0.50 1.90
C GLU A 45 5.20 0.68 1.18
N LEU A 46 5.98 0.39 0.14
CA LEU A 46 6.66 1.42 -0.64
C LEU A 46 5.71 2.26 -1.48
N VAL A 47 4.67 1.64 -2.05
CA VAL A 47 3.60 2.38 -2.74
C VAL A 47 2.90 3.31 -1.75
N LEU A 48 2.52 2.82 -0.57
CA LEU A 48 1.83 3.61 0.45
C LEU A 48 2.69 4.77 0.97
N ALA A 49 3.99 4.54 1.18
CA ALA A 49 4.93 5.60 1.54
C ALA A 49 5.01 6.71 0.47
N GLY A 50 4.83 6.37 -0.81
CA GLY A 50 4.75 7.34 -1.90
C GLY A 50 3.39 8.03 -2.03
N ILE A 51 2.30 7.36 -1.62
CA ILE A 51 0.94 7.92 -1.67
C ILE A 51 0.71 8.91 -0.52
N TYR A 52 1.15 8.57 0.69
CA TYR A 52 0.86 9.32 1.91
C TYR A 52 2.15 9.77 2.61
N PRO A 53 2.84 10.79 2.08
CA PRO A 53 3.85 11.48 2.87
C PRO A 53 3.17 12.08 4.11
N PRO A 54 3.79 11.99 5.31
CA PRO A 54 3.21 12.54 6.53
C PRO A 54 2.89 14.03 6.39
N HIS A 55 1.64 14.39 6.67
CA HIS A 55 1.25 15.78 6.89
C HIS A 55 1.95 16.30 8.16
N PRO A 56 2.27 17.59 8.29
CA PRO A 56 2.88 18.14 9.51
C PRO A 56 2.14 17.74 10.81
N ASP A 57 0.81 17.64 10.77
CA ASP A 57 -0.02 17.25 11.92
C ASP A 57 0.02 15.74 12.23
N GLN A 58 0.43 14.91 11.27
CA GLN A 58 0.57 13.44 11.41
C GLN A 58 2.04 12.99 11.45
N GLN A 59 2.97 13.95 11.44
CA GLN A 59 4.39 13.66 11.51
C GLN A 59 4.77 13.32 12.96
N TRP A 60 4.94 12.04 13.23
CA TRP A 60 5.35 11.54 14.54
C TRP A 60 6.85 11.70 14.81
N GLU A 61 7.67 11.76 13.75
CA GLU A 61 9.11 11.94 13.82
C GLU A 61 9.58 12.97 12.77
N SER A 62 10.24 14.02 13.24
CA SER A 62 10.71 15.16 12.44
C SER A 62 11.72 14.78 11.35
N SER A 63 12.57 13.79 11.64
CA SER A 63 13.65 13.33 10.75
C SER A 63 13.19 12.27 9.74
N LEU A 64 11.95 11.76 9.87
CA LEU A 64 11.44 10.64 9.10
C LEU A 64 10.20 11.04 8.30
N ASN A 65 10.34 11.09 6.98
CA ASN A 65 9.25 11.36 6.06
C ASN A 65 8.43 10.09 5.74
N TRP A 66 8.00 9.38 6.78
CA TRP A 66 7.20 8.15 6.68
C TRP A 66 6.21 8.07 7.85
N GLN A 67 5.01 7.55 7.58
CA GLN A 67 4.00 7.28 8.58
C GLN A 67 3.45 5.85 8.45
N PRO A 68 3.02 5.23 9.55
CA PRO A 68 2.40 3.92 9.52
C PRO A 68 1.02 3.99 8.82
N VAL A 69 0.82 3.08 7.87
CA VAL A 69 -0.45 2.89 7.15
C VAL A 69 -0.90 1.45 7.35
N VAL A 70 -2.19 1.23 7.61
CA VAL A 70 -2.73 -0.10 7.87
C VAL A 70 -2.71 -0.94 6.59
N ILE A 71 -2.15 -2.15 6.67
CA ILE A 71 -2.09 -3.13 5.58
C ILE A 71 -2.86 -4.39 5.99
N ASN A 72 -3.75 -4.83 5.11
CA ASN A 72 -4.50 -6.08 5.28
C ASN A 72 -3.84 -7.17 4.45
N LEU A 73 -3.43 -8.25 5.11
CA LEU A 73 -2.78 -9.40 4.49
C LEU A 73 -3.77 -10.53 4.32
N ASN A 74 -3.75 -11.15 3.15
CA ASN A 74 -4.49 -12.38 2.93
C ASN A 74 -3.55 -13.56 3.05
N ASN A 75 -3.87 -14.48 3.95
CA ASN A 75 -3.04 -15.66 4.24
C ASN A 75 -3.43 -16.89 3.39
N GLY A 76 -4.10 -16.69 2.26
CA GLY A 76 -4.38 -17.76 1.29
C GLY A 76 -5.64 -18.58 1.55
N GLU A 77 -6.45 -18.24 2.55
CA GLU A 77 -7.83 -18.75 2.65
C GLU A 77 -8.72 -17.98 1.66
N GLU A 78 -9.01 -18.65 0.55
CA GLU A 78 -10.13 -18.44 -0.37
C GLU A 78 -10.65 -17.01 -0.50
N ASP A 79 -9.87 -16.16 -1.15
CA ASP A 79 -10.42 -14.93 -1.69
C ASP A 79 -11.09 -15.20 -3.02
N GLY A 80 -12.39 -14.91 -3.10
CA GLY A 80 -13.14 -14.79 -4.37
C GLY A 80 -12.58 -13.75 -5.35
N LEU A 81 -11.43 -13.15 -5.06
CA LEU A 81 -10.63 -12.30 -5.95
C LEU A 81 -9.57 -13.07 -6.74
N GLY A 82 -9.39 -14.38 -6.53
CA GLY A 82 -8.53 -15.23 -7.36
C GLY A 82 -7.03 -14.93 -7.27
N LEU A 83 -6.57 -14.28 -6.19
CA LEU A 83 -5.18 -13.90 -5.99
C LEU A 83 -4.34 -15.00 -5.32
N SER A 84 -4.98 -16.09 -4.89
CA SER A 84 -4.27 -17.28 -4.41
C SER A 84 -3.69 -18.04 -5.60
N SER A 85 -2.47 -18.55 -5.42
CA SER A 85 -1.94 -19.62 -6.27
C SER A 85 -2.59 -20.96 -5.88
N SER A 86 -3.91 -21.01 -5.76
CA SER A 86 -4.60 -22.28 -5.56
C SER A 86 -4.34 -23.12 -6.80
N PRO A 87 -3.80 -24.35 -6.68
CA PRO A 87 -3.59 -25.24 -7.80
C PRO A 87 -4.93 -25.88 -8.16
N THR A 88 -5.90 -25.07 -8.54
CA THR A 88 -7.19 -25.54 -9.04
C THR A 88 -7.38 -25.00 -10.45
N CYS A 89 -6.42 -25.35 -11.32
CA CYS A 89 -6.75 -25.66 -12.69
C CYS A 89 -7.13 -27.15 -12.73
N PRO A 90 -8.43 -27.49 -12.81
CA PRO A 90 -8.82 -28.81 -13.28
C PRO A 90 -8.32 -28.95 -14.72
N ARG A 91 -7.73 -30.10 -15.06
CA ARG A 91 -7.48 -30.46 -16.46
C ARG A 91 -8.78 -30.68 -17.20
#